data_AF-A0A1H9KG58-F1
#
_entry.id   AF-A0A1H9KG58-F1
#
_cell.length_a   1.000
_cell.length_b   1.000
_cell.length_c   1.000
_cell.angle_alpha   90.00
_cell.angle_beta   90.00
_cell.angle_gamma   90.00
#
_symmetry.space_group_name_H-M   'P 1'
#
loop_
_entity.id
_entity.type
_entity.pdbx_description
1 polymer ?
#
loop_
_entity_poly.entity_id
_entity_poly.type
_entity_poly.pdbx_seq_one_letter_code
_entity_poly.pdbx_strand_id
1 'polypeptide(L)'
;MSTIERKGSGFIVPADLLASAFGLSEAAVRQGMRTNRITSQSETGVGEDDGRWRLTFFYQERAVRFVVNGHGQVLKRAGFPVRRRTAQGTPATTGS
;
A
#
# COMPACT_ATOMS: atom_id res chain seq x y z
N MET A 1 9.88 15.43 -7.98
CA MET A 1 10.03 14.00 -8.33
C MET A 1 10.21 13.25 -7.03
N SER A 2 9.16 12.59 -6.54
CA SER A 2 9.16 11.97 -5.22
C SER A 2 9.65 10.52 -5.34
N THR A 3 10.79 10.21 -4.72
CA THR A 3 11.42 8.87 -4.72
C THR A 3 11.04 8.12 -3.44
N ILE A 4 10.88 6.80 -3.51
CA ILE A 4 10.62 5.96 -2.34
C ILE A 4 11.96 5.44 -1.81
N GLU A 5 12.28 5.73 -0.57
CA GLU A 5 13.55 5.32 0.03
C GLU A 5 13.41 3.91 0.63
N ARG A 6 14.39 3.04 0.39
CA ARG A 6 14.41 1.69 0.95
C ARG A 6 15.19 1.70 2.27
N LYS A 7 14.56 1.22 3.35
CA LYS A 7 15.16 1.15 4.68
C LYS A 7 15.15 -0.30 5.20
N GLY A 8 16.23 -1.02 4.92
CA GLY A 8 16.36 -2.44 5.29
C GLY A 8 15.29 -3.30 4.61
N SER A 9 14.41 -3.91 5.41
CA SER A 9 13.26 -4.68 4.94
C SER A 9 12.01 -3.82 4.65
N GLY A 10 12.04 -2.53 4.98
CA GLY A 10 10.93 -1.60 4.81
C GLY A 10 11.15 -0.53 3.74
N PHE A 11 10.12 0.28 3.53
CA PHE A 11 10.11 1.40 2.57
C PHE A 11 9.60 2.67 3.24
N ILE A 12 10.23 3.80 2.94
CA ILE A 12 9.81 5.14 3.34
C ILE A 12 9.16 5.79 2.13
N VAL A 13 7.83 5.90 2.17
CA VAL A 13 7.05 6.53 1.12
C VAL A 13 6.72 7.96 1.53
N PRO A 14 7.07 8.98 0.72
CA PRO A 14 6.71 10.36 1.01
C PRO A 14 5.19 10.55 1.00
N ALA A 15 4.69 11.32 1.97
CA ALA A 15 3.26 11.55 2.15
C ALA A 15 2.61 12.21 0.93
N ASP A 16 3.34 13.07 0.21
CA ASP A 16 2.94 13.69 -1.05
C ASP A 16 2.51 12.66 -2.13
N LEU A 17 3.23 11.53 -2.27
CA LEU A 17 2.86 10.50 -3.25
C LEU A 17 1.49 9.88 -2.93
N LEU A 18 1.26 9.60 -1.64
CA LEU A 18 0.00 9.05 -1.16
C LEU A 18 -1.12 10.09 -1.23
N ALA A 19 -0.82 11.34 -0.88
CA ALA A 19 -1.73 12.48 -0.95
C ALA A 19 -2.24 12.66 -2.38
N SER A 20 -1.33 12.76 -3.35
CA SER A 20 -1.66 12.87 -4.77
C SER A 20 -2.44 11.65 -5.28
N ALA A 21 -2.09 10.44 -4.85
CA ALA A 21 -2.75 9.22 -5.33
C ALA A 21 -4.15 8.99 -4.74
N PHE A 22 -4.38 9.38 -3.49
CA PHE A 22 -5.68 9.28 -2.83
C PHE A 22 -6.54 10.54 -2.95
N GLY A 23 -5.98 11.66 -3.43
CA GLY A 23 -6.64 12.97 -3.42
C GLY A 23 -6.81 13.53 -2.01
N LEU A 24 -5.83 13.28 -1.13
CA LEU A 24 -5.80 13.74 0.26
C LEU A 24 -4.70 14.78 0.46
N SER A 25 -4.72 15.50 1.58
CA SER A 25 -3.55 16.29 2.01
C SER A 25 -2.52 15.41 2.71
N GLU A 26 -1.25 15.82 2.70
CA GLU A 26 -0.18 15.09 3.42
C GLU A 26 -0.48 14.91 4.92
N ALA A 27 -1.09 15.92 5.55
CA ALA A 27 -1.52 15.83 6.95
C ALA A 27 -2.57 14.72 7.16
N ALA A 28 -3.54 14.60 6.26
CA ALA A 28 -4.55 13.55 6.29
C ALA A 28 -3.94 12.16 6.07
N VAL A 29 -2.92 12.05 5.20
CA VAL A 29 -2.16 10.80 5.01
C VAL A 29 -1.44 10.40 6.30
N ARG A 30 -0.69 11.33 6.91
CA ARG A 30 0.05 11.07 8.16
C ARG A 30 -0.89 10.68 9.30
N GLN A 31 -2.01 11.38 9.44
CA GLN A 31 -3.05 11.05 10.41
C GLN A 31 -3.68 9.69 10.10
N GLY A 32 -3.95 9.39 8.83
CA GLY A 32 -4.51 8.12 8.37
C GLY A 32 -3.61 6.92 8.72
N MET A 33 -2.30 7.06 8.53
CA MET A 33 -1.31 6.07 8.96
C MET A 33 -1.29 5.91 10.49
N ARG A 34 -1.26 7.02 11.24
CA ARG A 34 -1.24 7.00 12.71
C ARG A 34 -2.51 6.41 13.33
N THR A 35 -3.64 6.55 12.64
CA THR A 35 -4.96 6.02 13.08
C THR A 35 -5.32 4.69 12.44
N ASN A 36 -4.39 4.05 11.72
CA ASN A 36 -4.59 2.78 11.03
C ASN A 36 -5.75 2.80 9.99
N ARG A 37 -6.15 4.00 9.53
CA ARG A 37 -7.14 4.19 8.45
C ARG A 37 -6.52 4.00 7.08
N ILE A 38 -5.24 4.32 6.95
CA ILE A 38 -4.43 3.97 5.79
C ILE A 38 -3.54 2.81 6.21
N THR A 39 -3.67 1.69 5.53
CA THR A 39 -2.81 0.52 5.75
C THR A 39 -1.98 0.26 4.51
N SER A 40 -0.85 -0.42 4.67
CA SER A 40 0.08 -0.74 3.59
C SER A 40 0.42 -2.21 3.59
N GLN A 41 0.45 -2.80 2.41
CA GLN A 41 1.01 -4.11 2.14
C GLN A 41 2.23 -3.94 1.25
N SER A 42 3.35 -4.50 1.68
CA SER A 42 4.58 -4.51 0.91
C SER A 42 4.91 -5.94 0.52
N GLU A 43 4.99 -6.18 -0.78
CA GLU A 43 5.39 -7.45 -1.35
C GLU A 43 6.77 -7.26 -1.98
N THR A 44 7.72 -8.07 -1.53
CA THR A 44 9.06 -8.13 -2.13
C THR A 44 9.03 -9.19 -3.22
N GLY A 45 9.30 -8.80 -4.47
CA GLY A 45 9.57 -9.77 -5.53
C GLY A 45 10.79 -10.59 -5.14
N VAL A 46 10.67 -11.92 -5.20
CA VAL A 46 11.77 -12.87 -4.98
C VAL A 46 11.90 -13.73 -6.24
N GLY A 47 13.13 -14.09 -6.63
CA GLY A 47 13.37 -14.92 -7.82
C GLY A 47 13.46 -14.12 -9.12
N GLU A 48 12.67 -14.46 -10.14
CA GLU A 48 12.73 -13.82 -11.48
C GLU A 48 12.23 -12.35 -11.51
N ASP A 49 11.57 -11.91 -10.45
CA ASP A 49 11.16 -10.51 -10.20
C ASP A 49 12.10 -9.79 -9.20
N ASP A 50 13.29 -10.35 -8.92
CA ASP A 50 14.31 -9.70 -8.08
C ASP A 50 14.61 -8.29 -8.61
N GLY A 51 14.47 -7.29 -7.72
CA GLY A 51 14.64 -5.88 -8.07
C GLY A 51 13.35 -5.10 -8.31
N ARG A 52 12.16 -5.69 -8.13
CA ARG A 52 10.88 -4.97 -8.11
C ARG A 52 10.10 -5.17 -6.82
N TRP A 53 9.60 -4.07 -6.28
CA TRP A 53 8.78 -4.05 -5.07
C TRP A 53 7.40 -3.52 -5.38
N ARG A 54 6.38 -4.15 -4.78
CA ARG A 54 4.99 -3.73 -4.92
C ARG A 54 4.51 -3.24 -3.57
N LEU A 55 4.18 -1.96 -3.51
CA LEU A 55 3.64 -1.31 -2.32
C LEU A 55 2.19 -0.99 -2.60
N THR A 56 1.27 -1.66 -1.91
CA THR A 56 -0.17 -1.43 -2.03
C THR A 56 -0.67 -0.76 -0.77
N PHE A 57 -1.22 0.44 -0.92
CA PHE A 57 -1.84 1.19 0.16
C PHE A 57 -3.35 1.09 0.05
N PHE A 58 -4.03 0.97 1.18
CA PHE A 58 -5.48 0.85 1.25
C PHE A 58 -6.03 2.01 2.07
N TYR A 59 -7.09 2.64 1.57
CA TYR A 59 -7.83 3.68 2.25
C TYR A 59 -9.30 3.59 1.86
N GLN A 60 -10.18 3.35 2.84
CA GLN A 60 -11.61 3.15 2.62
C GLN A 60 -11.86 2.02 1.59
N GLU A 61 -12.50 2.32 0.47
CA GLU A 61 -12.84 1.40 -0.62
C GLU A 61 -11.88 1.56 -1.81
N ARG A 62 -10.71 2.15 -1.59
CA ARG A 62 -9.70 2.38 -2.63
C ARG A 62 -8.35 1.80 -2.22
N ALA A 63 -7.63 1.29 -3.20
CA ALA A 63 -6.22 0.98 -3.05
C ALA A 63 -5.40 1.65 -4.13
N VAL A 64 -4.15 1.95 -3.78
CA VAL A 64 -3.14 2.48 -4.68
C VAL A 64 -1.94 1.56 -4.62
N ARG A 65 -1.52 1.05 -5.79
CA ARG A 65 -0.32 0.24 -5.95
C ARG A 65 0.79 1.05 -6.59
N PHE A 66 1.97 1.01 -5.98
CA PHE A 66 3.22 1.52 -6.51
C PHE A 66 4.16 0.35 -6.83
N VAL A 67 4.73 0.36 -8.02
CA VAL A 67 5.80 -0.55 -8.42
C VAL A 67 7.10 0.23 -8.36
N VAL A 68 8.06 -0.24 -7.57
CA VAL A 68 9.33 0.44 -7.28
C VAL A 68 10.49 -0.43 -7.73
N ASN A 69 11.55 0.16 -8.28
CA ASN A 69 12.79 -0.55 -8.61
C ASN A 69 13.79 -0.55 -7.45
N GLY A 70 14.95 -1.19 -7.64
CA GLY A 70 16.02 -1.26 -6.63
C GLY A 70 16.64 0.08 -6.24
N HIS A 71 16.45 1.11 -7.06
CA HIS A 71 16.90 2.47 -6.82
C HIS A 71 15.84 3.32 -6.11
N GLY A 72 14.67 2.76 -5.74
CA GLY A 72 13.60 3.50 -5.10
C GLY A 72 12.71 4.31 -6.05
N GLN A 73 12.91 4.17 -7.37
CA GLN A 73 12.12 4.89 -8.36
C GLN A 73 10.78 4.21 -8.59
N VAL A 74 9.72 5.00 -8.57
CA VAL A 74 8.36 4.54 -8.90
C VAL A 74 8.26 4.33 -10.40
N LEU A 75 8.27 3.07 -10.83
CA LEU A 75 8.09 2.66 -12.21
C LEU A 75 6.62 2.78 -12.66
N LYS A 76 5.69 2.44 -11.76
CA LYS A 76 4.25 2.43 -12.08
C LYS A 76 3.41 2.77 -10.87
N ARG A 77 2.35 3.53 -11.10
CA ARG A 77 1.31 3.85 -10.12
C ARG A 77 -0.06 3.48 -10.69
N ALA A 78 -0.90 2.83 -9.88
CA ALA A 78 -2.26 2.48 -10.28
C ALA A 78 -3.20 2.54 -9.07
N GLY A 79 -4.30 3.28 -9.19
CA GLY A 79 -5.39 3.28 -8.22
C GLY A 79 -6.52 2.38 -8.71
N PHE A 80 -7.11 1.59 -7.82
CA PHE A 80 -8.26 0.74 -8.12
C PHE A 80 -9.22 0.66 -6.93
N PRO A 81 -10.53 0.48 -7.18
CA PRO A 81 -11.47 0.22 -6.11
C PRO A 81 -11.15 -1.12 -5.46
N VAL A 82 -11.09 -1.16 -4.13
CA VAL A 82 -11.08 -2.41 -3.38
C VAL A 82 -12.47 -2.67 -2.87
N ARG A 83 -13.04 -3.82 -3.24
CA ARG A 83 -14.21 -4.33 -2.54
C ARG A 83 -13.79 -4.47 -1.08
N ARG A 84 -14.51 -3.81 -0.15
CA ARG A 84 -14.40 -4.15 1.27
C ARG A 84 -14.60 -5.66 1.33
N ARG A 85 -13.54 -6.43 1.64
CA ARG A 85 -13.72 -7.77 2.17
C ARG A 85 -14.50 -7.51 3.45
N THR A 86 -15.82 -7.67 3.42
CA THR A 86 -16.57 -8.02 4.61
C THR A 86 -15.73 -9.10 5.28
N ALA A 87 -15.28 -8.82 6.51
CA ALA A 87 -14.57 -9.80 7.31
C ALA A 87 -15.30 -11.13 7.11
N GLN A 88 -14.58 -12.13 6.60
CA GLN A 88 -15.16 -13.43 6.29
C GLN A 88 -16.02 -13.86 7.46
N GLY A 89 -17.28 -14.16 7.15
CA GLY A 89 -18.15 -14.83 8.09
C GLY A 89 -17.41 -16.03 8.64
N THR A 90 -17.37 -16.12 9.95
CA THR A 90 -17.13 -17.37 10.65
C THR A 90 -18.00 -18.44 10.00
N PRO A 91 -17.45 -19.49 9.37
CA PRO A 91 -18.25 -20.66 9.10
C PRO A 91 -18.69 -21.20 10.46
N ALA A 92 -20.01 -21.25 10.67
CA ALA A 92 -20.60 -21.99 11.76
C ALA A 92 -20.13 -23.44 11.65
N THR A 93 -19.33 -23.92 12.59
CA THR A 93 -19.18 -25.34 12.82
C THR A 93 -20.27 -25.76 13.79
N THR A 94 -21.37 -26.22 13.21
CA THR A 94 -22.32 -27.14 13.86
C THR A 94 -21.63 -28.48 14.07
N GLY A 95 -21.78 -29.05 15.27
CA GLY A 95 -21.79 -30.50 15.45
C GLY A 95 -20.83 -31.03 16.51
N SER A 96 -21.36 -31.31 17.70
CA SER A 96 -21.49 -32.68 18.24
C SER A 96 -22.50 -32.70 19.37
#